data_AF-A0A662WSQ3-F1
#
_entry.id   AF-A0A662WSQ3-F1
#
_cell.length_a   1.000
_cell.length_b   1.000
_cell.length_c   1.000
_cell.angle_alpha   90.00
_cell.angle_beta   90.00
_cell.angle_gamma   90.00
#
_symmetry.space_group_name_H-M   'P 1'
#
loop_
_entity.id
_entity.type
_entity.pdbx_description
1 polymer ?
#
loop_
_entity_poly.entity_id
_entity_poly.type
_entity_poly.pdbx_seq_one_letter_code
_entity_poly.pdbx_strand_id
1 'polypeptide(L)'
;MKPLYFLLGGAARWLPQIEHFPSTQRGKEGQASASQRSLSLPREVSAAGDRKSPTSPKSTMSKRAHSKISSGGGGVLSSMLSSLSRTNESTLSAKKAEAQVAKLTAGRGQTISVDDTSAAPDAAIAQFLQDMRAQIDEKGFGANVEVELRLGRITSCLQEARCRPSQEGVDAAVVLADDQMKAVGAKFVPGVAELEYKSFVRGVEGMLRGDAFSEHAEKQVVHNMPQSKRVIQDIDLQSNLRGTPMVQVKERLGSIDIFLPHCQYDCRVSISCEFPTRALEGDLSEMPAAESIRHKDRTSAVGRDLRVDLTKVLEESTNKKSFEVEVELSETAVNDWLSQPDDNGQSWKSAIETSSLLWKMVKYFMPNAGQAFKRHWDFSGATEVQNAYQGRLGVRGKFSGTMPVGFARWHIPLVQSREYYVSEKTDGVRYFLVVAGGTAVLVDRSNSPFAASGLDLLKMVVPEGTVLDGELVVSGFGYGQFHQKDKRYVFIAFDIIATGPAAEDSHVDKPFVERLRILNDFLSEEYVLPRPLALLMELR
;
A
#
# COMPACT_ATOMS: atom_id res chain seq x y z
N MET A 1 30.56 9.62 -26.60
CA MET A 1 29.81 8.35 -26.46
C MET A 1 28.33 8.68 -26.51
N LYS A 2 27.48 7.81 -27.10
CA LYS A 2 26.02 7.94 -26.98
C LYS A 2 25.56 7.08 -25.78
N PRO A 3 24.59 7.52 -24.95
CA PRO A 3 23.93 6.60 -24.03
C PRO A 3 23.22 5.50 -24.82
N LEU A 4 23.24 4.27 -24.29
CA LEU A 4 22.62 3.12 -24.91
C LEU A 4 21.15 3.05 -24.47
N TYR A 5 20.23 3.45 -25.36
CA TYR A 5 18.80 3.24 -25.14
C TYR A 5 18.40 1.85 -25.60
N PHE A 6 17.86 1.03 -24.70
CA PHE A 6 17.19 -0.21 -25.09
C PHE A 6 15.82 0.08 -25.68
N LEU A 7 15.73 -0.03 -27.00
CA LEU A 7 14.49 -0.14 -27.77
C LEU A 7 14.59 -1.42 -28.61
N LEU A 8 13.82 -2.45 -28.23
CA LEU A 8 13.73 -3.69 -28.98
C LEU A 8 12.92 -3.47 -30.27
N GLY A 9 13.59 -3.47 -31.43
CA GLY A 9 12.91 -3.41 -32.72
C GLY A 9 13.81 -3.17 -33.94
N GLY A 10 14.29 -4.24 -34.57
CA GLY A 10 14.68 -4.25 -35.98
C GLY A 10 16.08 -3.76 -36.35
N ALA A 11 16.79 -4.59 -37.13
CA ALA A 11 18.18 -4.39 -37.56
C ALA A 11 18.46 -3.15 -38.43
N ALA A 12 19.65 -2.54 -38.26
CA ALA A 12 20.35 -1.75 -39.29
C ALA A 12 21.87 -1.72 -39.05
N ARG A 13 22.66 -1.52 -40.11
CA ARG A 13 24.15 -1.59 -40.14
C ARG A 13 24.83 -0.21 -39.94
N TRP A 14 26.08 -0.23 -39.48
CA TRP A 14 27.12 0.81 -39.58
C TRP A 14 27.51 1.15 -41.05
N LEU A 15 28.24 2.19 -41.48
CA LEU A 15 29.09 3.34 -41.00
C LEU A 15 29.18 4.33 -42.24
N PRO A 16 30.00 5.43 -42.37
CA PRO A 16 30.72 6.33 -41.43
C PRO A 16 30.61 7.87 -41.75
N GLN A 17 31.35 8.70 -40.97
CA GLN A 17 31.87 10.08 -41.21
C GLN A 17 30.86 11.26 -41.34
N ILE A 18 30.88 12.32 -40.49
CA ILE A 18 31.89 13.37 -40.18
C ILE A 18 32.06 14.42 -41.30
N GLU A 19 31.63 15.66 -41.03
CA GLU A 19 32.31 16.90 -41.46
C GLU A 19 32.15 18.04 -40.42
N HIS A 20 33.06 19.01 -40.44
CA HIS A 20 33.15 20.18 -39.54
C HIS A 20 32.30 21.38 -40.01
N PHE A 21 32.07 22.40 -39.15
CA PHE A 21 32.53 23.82 -39.32
C PHE A 21 31.99 24.76 -38.18
N PRO A 22 32.35 26.06 -38.03
CA PRO A 22 33.13 26.44 -36.84
C PRO A 22 32.52 27.56 -35.94
N SER A 23 33.36 28.00 -34.99
CA SER A 23 33.22 29.12 -34.06
C SER A 23 32.86 30.49 -34.66
N THR A 24 32.19 31.33 -33.84
CA THR A 24 32.24 32.81 -33.97
C THR A 24 32.42 33.47 -32.59
N GLN A 25 33.38 34.41 -32.49
CA GLN A 25 33.62 35.24 -31.30
C GLN A 25 32.82 36.56 -31.34
N ARG A 26 32.50 37.09 -30.14
CA ARG A 26 32.38 38.52 -29.72
C ARG A 26 32.17 38.43 -28.18
N GLY A 27 32.92 39.09 -27.30
CA GLY A 27 33.23 40.53 -27.15
C GLY A 27 32.54 41.01 -25.86
N LYS A 28 33.25 41.22 -24.74
CA LYS A 28 33.56 42.55 -24.13
C LYS A 28 32.34 43.48 -24.02
N GLU A 29 31.91 44.05 -22.87
CA GLU A 29 32.50 44.48 -21.58
C GLU A 29 31.41 44.38 -20.46
N GLY A 30 31.60 44.65 -19.16
CA GLY A 30 32.74 45.15 -18.37
C GLY A 30 32.41 45.23 -16.85
N GLN A 31 33.39 45.73 -16.07
CA GLN A 31 33.37 46.29 -14.69
C GLN A 31 32.15 46.00 -13.77
N ALA A 32 32.28 45.23 -12.67
CA ALA A 32 33.00 45.52 -11.41
C ALA A 32 32.28 46.47 -10.42
N SER A 33 31.83 45.93 -9.30
CA SER A 33 32.04 46.52 -7.96
C SER A 33 31.82 45.45 -6.88
N ALA A 34 32.55 45.56 -5.77
CA ALA A 34 32.43 44.67 -4.63
C ALA A 34 31.88 45.43 -3.42
N SER A 35 31.06 44.77 -2.60
CA SER A 35 30.80 45.23 -1.24
C SER A 35 30.72 44.01 -0.31
N GLN A 36 31.75 43.87 0.53
CA GLN A 36 31.66 43.04 1.72
C GLN A 36 30.72 43.70 2.72
N ARG A 37 29.88 42.93 3.41
CA ARG A 37 29.56 43.19 4.82
C ARG A 37 29.33 41.88 5.56
N SER A 38 29.91 41.84 6.75
CA SER A 38 30.04 40.69 7.64
C SER A 38 29.18 40.87 8.88
N LEU A 39 29.17 39.84 9.75
CA LEU A 39 28.64 39.84 11.13
C LEU A 39 27.09 39.83 11.22
N SER A 40 26.45 39.15 12.17
CA SER A 40 26.95 38.34 13.31
C SER A 40 25.87 37.40 13.87
N LEU A 41 26.27 36.26 14.42
CA LEU A 41 25.50 35.49 15.40
C LEU A 41 25.52 36.19 16.77
N PRO A 42 24.64 35.81 17.70
CA PRO A 42 25.18 35.13 18.88
C PRO A 42 24.47 33.82 19.27
N ARG A 43 25.24 32.94 19.93
CA ARG A 43 24.77 31.83 20.76
C ARG A 43 24.72 32.30 22.21
N GLU A 44 23.77 31.77 22.98
CA GLU A 44 23.88 31.39 24.40
C GLU A 44 22.72 30.40 24.68
N VAL A 45 22.68 29.54 25.69
CA VAL A 45 23.57 28.60 26.39
C VAL A 45 22.67 27.91 27.45
N SER A 46 23.00 26.67 27.83
CA SER A 46 22.35 25.80 28.84
C SER A 46 22.09 26.45 30.23
N ALA A 47 21.23 25.96 31.14
CA ALA A 47 21.31 24.61 31.74
C ALA A 47 20.19 24.24 32.76
N ALA A 48 19.99 22.91 32.88
CA ALA A 48 19.54 22.03 33.99
C ALA A 48 18.92 22.51 35.33
N GLY A 49 17.97 21.69 35.80
CA GLY A 49 17.68 21.35 37.21
C GLY A 49 16.20 20.97 37.47
N ASP A 50 15.78 20.11 38.40
CA ASP A 50 16.29 18.94 39.14
C ASP A 50 15.10 18.40 39.99
N ARG A 51 15.06 17.09 40.34
CA ARG A 51 14.31 16.45 41.46
C ARG A 51 12.76 16.51 41.61
N LYS A 52 12.13 15.31 41.68
CA LYS A 52 11.56 14.60 42.88
C LYS A 52 10.21 13.86 42.68
N SER A 53 10.17 12.61 43.14
CA SER A 53 8.96 11.81 43.48
C SER A 53 8.60 11.98 44.98
N PRO A 54 7.44 11.49 45.51
CA PRO A 54 7.34 10.08 45.94
C PRO A 54 5.93 9.40 46.06
N THR A 55 5.95 8.06 46.09
CA THR A 55 5.12 7.08 46.89
C THR A 55 3.58 7.03 46.88
N SER A 56 3.07 5.79 46.84
CA SER A 56 1.70 5.32 47.18
C SER A 56 1.58 4.91 48.67
N PRO A 57 0.38 4.49 49.17
CA PRO A 57 0.11 3.04 49.27
C PRO A 57 -1.39 2.60 49.15
N LYS A 58 -1.60 1.28 49.17
CA LYS A 58 -2.90 0.55 49.11
C LYS A 58 -3.57 0.42 50.49
N SER A 59 -4.89 0.17 50.54
CA SER A 59 -5.46 -0.81 51.50
C SER A 59 -6.78 -1.42 51.00
N THR A 60 -7.09 -2.61 51.49
CA THR A 60 -8.26 -3.45 51.18
C THR A 60 -9.05 -3.76 52.46
N MET A 61 -10.38 -3.92 52.39
CA MET A 61 -11.05 -5.15 52.85
C MET A 61 -12.59 -5.14 52.69
N SER A 62 -13.14 -6.35 52.64
CA SER A 62 -14.56 -6.72 52.50
C SER A 62 -15.21 -7.07 53.84
N LYS A 63 -16.55 -6.99 53.95
CA LYS A 63 -17.35 -7.84 54.84
C LYS A 63 -18.81 -8.02 54.37
N ARG A 64 -19.24 -9.29 54.35
CA ARG A 64 -20.64 -9.79 54.31
C ARG A 64 -21.39 -9.32 55.58
N ALA A 65 -22.71 -9.44 55.78
CA ALA A 65 -23.95 -9.65 55.01
C ALA A 65 -25.01 -10.10 56.06
N HIS A 66 -26.30 -9.81 55.91
CA HIS A 66 -27.36 -10.52 56.64
C HIS A 66 -28.66 -10.58 55.83
N SER A 67 -29.38 -11.69 55.99
CA SER A 67 -30.57 -12.08 55.23
C SER A 67 -31.85 -12.04 56.07
N LYS A 68 -33.02 -11.83 55.44
CA LYS A 68 -34.32 -12.37 55.89
C LYS A 68 -35.22 -12.69 54.68
N ILE A 69 -36.17 -13.59 54.88
CA ILE A 69 -36.93 -14.36 53.87
C ILE A 69 -38.41 -13.93 53.85
N SER A 70 -39.07 -14.01 52.68
CA SER A 70 -40.53 -14.09 52.39
C SER A 70 -40.83 -13.26 51.12
N SER A 71 -41.61 -13.65 50.10
CA SER A 71 -42.45 -14.85 49.85
C SER A 71 -42.84 -14.92 48.35
N GLY A 72 -43.05 -16.13 47.82
CA GLY A 72 -44.09 -16.44 46.82
C GLY A 72 -44.05 -15.82 45.39
N GLY A 73 -43.89 -16.69 44.38
CA GLY A 73 -44.84 -16.69 43.25
C GLY A 73 -44.70 -15.72 42.08
N GLY A 74 -43.59 -14.97 41.92
CA GLY A 74 -43.42 -14.06 40.76
C GLY A 74 -41.99 -13.94 40.20
N GLY A 75 -41.06 -14.77 40.68
CA GLY A 75 -39.62 -14.51 40.57
C GLY A 75 -38.98 -14.69 39.19
N VAL A 76 -39.46 -15.62 38.36
CA VAL A 76 -38.72 -15.99 37.12
C VAL A 76 -38.85 -14.92 36.03
N LEU A 77 -40.08 -14.48 35.73
CA LEU A 77 -40.31 -13.43 34.73
C LEU A 77 -39.79 -12.06 35.19
N SER A 78 -39.92 -11.72 36.49
CA SER A 78 -39.35 -10.48 37.04
C SER A 78 -37.81 -10.53 37.11
N SER A 79 -37.20 -11.69 37.34
CA SER A 79 -35.75 -11.88 37.22
C SER A 79 -35.29 -11.72 35.77
N MET A 80 -36.02 -12.23 34.78
CA MET A 80 -35.65 -12.05 33.37
C MET A 80 -35.82 -10.60 32.92
N LEU A 81 -36.94 -9.96 33.26
CA LEU A 81 -37.20 -8.54 32.94
C LEU A 81 -36.23 -7.60 33.66
N SER A 82 -35.83 -7.88 34.90
CA SER A 82 -34.82 -7.08 35.60
C SER A 82 -33.39 -7.36 35.15
N SER A 83 -33.08 -8.56 34.65
CA SER A 83 -31.83 -8.82 33.94
C SER A 83 -31.78 -8.07 32.62
N LEU A 84 -32.86 -8.09 31.83
CA LEU A 84 -32.98 -7.34 30.57
C LEU A 84 -32.97 -5.82 30.80
N SER A 85 -33.60 -5.33 31.86
CA SER A 85 -33.54 -3.90 32.22
C SER A 85 -32.13 -3.51 32.67
N ARG A 86 -31.42 -4.37 33.43
CA ARG A 86 -30.02 -4.13 33.83
C ARG A 86 -29.06 -4.20 32.66
N THR A 87 -29.25 -5.08 31.67
CA THR A 87 -28.45 -5.07 30.44
C THR A 87 -28.76 -3.86 29.56
N ASN A 88 -30.02 -3.40 29.52
CA ASN A 88 -30.38 -2.17 28.81
C ASN A 88 -29.83 -0.91 29.53
N GLU A 89 -29.87 -0.86 30.87
CA GLU A 89 -29.21 0.19 31.64
C GLU A 89 -27.68 0.13 31.50
N SER A 90 -27.07 -1.07 31.46
CA SER A 90 -25.61 -1.17 31.29
C SER A 90 -25.18 -0.80 29.87
N THR A 91 -25.96 -1.11 28.84
CA THR A 91 -25.67 -0.70 27.45
C THR A 91 -25.98 0.78 27.21
N LEU A 92 -27.01 1.36 27.83
CA LEU A 92 -27.23 2.81 27.85
C LEU A 92 -26.15 3.54 28.65
N SER A 93 -25.70 2.96 29.77
CA SER A 93 -24.59 3.48 30.58
C SER A 93 -23.27 3.41 29.82
N ALA A 94 -22.98 2.29 29.14
CA ALA A 94 -21.81 2.14 28.26
C ALA A 94 -21.85 3.16 27.13
N LYS A 95 -22.95 3.24 26.36
CA LYS A 95 -23.12 4.24 25.29
C LYS A 95 -22.99 5.69 25.80
N LYS A 96 -23.44 5.97 27.02
CA LYS A 96 -23.33 7.31 27.64
C LYS A 96 -21.91 7.60 28.13
N ALA A 97 -21.19 6.60 28.62
CA ALA A 97 -19.77 6.69 28.97
C ALA A 97 -18.91 6.82 27.72
N GLU A 98 -19.15 6.01 26.68
CA GLU A 98 -18.54 6.13 25.35
C GLU A 98 -18.79 7.51 24.75
N ALA A 99 -20.02 8.05 24.81
CA ALA A 99 -20.32 9.40 24.36
C ALA A 99 -19.63 10.50 25.21
N GLN A 100 -19.38 10.26 26.50
CA GLN A 100 -18.58 11.17 27.34
C GLN A 100 -17.08 11.08 27.00
N VAL A 101 -16.55 9.87 26.78
CA VAL A 101 -15.15 9.67 26.34
C VAL A 101 -14.92 10.24 24.94
N ALA A 102 -15.86 10.05 24.01
CA ALA A 102 -15.86 10.68 22.69
C ALA A 102 -15.90 12.21 22.78
N LYS A 103 -16.70 12.79 23.70
CA LYS A 103 -16.68 14.24 23.98
C LYS A 103 -15.39 14.73 24.63
N LEU A 104 -14.74 13.95 25.48
CA LEU A 104 -13.46 14.30 26.13
C LEU A 104 -12.26 14.13 25.20
N THR A 105 -12.37 13.27 24.18
CA THR A 105 -11.35 13.07 23.13
C THR A 105 -11.61 13.89 21.87
N ALA A 106 -12.76 14.54 21.75
CA ALA A 106 -13.12 15.38 20.61
C ALA A 106 -12.04 16.45 20.34
N GLY A 107 -11.36 16.30 19.20
CA GLY A 107 -10.22 17.15 18.80
C GLY A 107 -8.90 16.39 18.72
N ARG A 108 -8.73 15.30 19.47
CA ARG A 108 -7.66 14.31 19.27
C ARG A 108 -8.26 13.14 18.50
N GLY A 109 -8.09 13.16 17.17
CA GLY A 109 -8.53 12.07 16.30
C GLY A 109 -7.90 10.74 16.73
N GLN A 110 -8.61 9.62 16.54
CA GLN A 110 -8.02 8.29 16.72
C GLN A 110 -6.81 8.15 15.79
N THR A 111 -5.65 7.83 16.36
CA THR A 111 -4.37 7.80 15.63
C THR A 111 -3.96 6.37 15.30
N ILE A 112 -3.49 6.17 14.07
CA ILE A 112 -2.85 4.93 13.62
C ILE A 112 -1.33 5.15 13.65
N SER A 113 -0.62 4.31 14.39
CA SER A 113 0.84 4.25 14.39
C SER A 113 1.32 3.38 13.25
N VAL A 114 2.40 3.81 12.59
CA VAL A 114 3.29 2.86 11.91
C VAL A 114 3.96 2.05 13.00
N ASP A 115 3.89 0.74 12.87
CA ASP A 115 4.64 -0.21 13.69
C ASP A 115 5.79 -0.82 12.88
N ASP A 116 6.74 -1.45 13.57
CA ASP A 116 7.92 -2.05 12.93
C ASP A 116 7.54 -3.26 12.03
N THR A 117 6.29 -3.75 12.16
CA THR A 117 5.67 -4.78 11.33
C THR A 117 5.00 -4.25 10.07
N SER A 118 5.00 -2.93 9.83
CA SER A 118 4.31 -2.30 8.70
C SER A 118 4.98 -2.64 7.35
N ALA A 119 4.43 -3.65 6.70
CA ALA A 119 4.79 -4.11 5.36
C ALA A 119 4.25 -3.20 4.24
N ALA A 120 4.85 -3.27 3.05
CA ALA A 120 4.29 -2.63 1.87
C ALA A 120 2.93 -3.26 1.50
N PRO A 121 1.91 -2.49 1.07
CA PRO A 121 0.56 -3.02 0.89
C PRO A 121 0.44 -4.21 -0.07
N ASP A 122 1.21 -4.21 -1.16
CA ASP A 122 1.34 -5.32 -2.11
C ASP A 122 1.91 -6.59 -1.47
N ALA A 123 3.01 -6.46 -0.72
CA ALA A 123 3.60 -7.57 0.02
C ALA A 123 2.66 -8.11 1.10
N ALA A 124 1.92 -7.22 1.79
CA ALA A 124 0.98 -7.60 2.83
C ALA A 124 -0.28 -8.29 2.29
N ILE A 125 -0.80 -7.87 1.13
CA ILE A 125 -1.87 -8.57 0.43
C ILE A 125 -1.38 -9.95 -0.01
N ALA A 126 -0.15 -10.07 -0.55
CA ALA A 126 0.40 -11.36 -0.95
C ALA A 126 0.56 -12.32 0.24
N GLN A 127 1.04 -11.81 1.40
CA GLN A 127 1.12 -12.58 2.64
C GLN A 127 -0.27 -13.00 3.13
N PHE A 128 -1.23 -12.09 3.17
CA PHE A 128 -2.60 -12.41 3.56
C PHE A 128 -3.25 -13.47 2.64
N LEU A 129 -3.03 -13.39 1.33
CA LEU A 129 -3.47 -14.44 0.41
C LEU A 129 -2.83 -15.79 0.78
N GLN A 130 -1.50 -15.84 0.91
CA GLN A 130 -0.76 -17.07 1.22
C GLN A 130 -1.19 -17.69 2.55
N ASP A 131 -1.33 -16.90 3.62
CA ASP A 131 -1.72 -17.35 4.96
C ASP A 131 -3.15 -17.94 4.98
N MET A 132 -4.03 -17.46 4.10
CA MET A 132 -5.42 -17.90 4.03
C MET A 132 -5.63 -19.20 3.26
N ARG A 133 -4.65 -19.69 2.48
CA ARG A 133 -4.77 -20.93 1.68
C ARG A 133 -5.25 -22.12 2.50
N ALA A 134 -4.63 -22.38 3.66
CA ALA A 134 -5.03 -23.49 4.53
C ALA A 134 -6.47 -23.37 5.06
N GLN A 135 -6.96 -22.16 5.31
CA GLN A 135 -8.35 -21.94 5.74
C GLN A 135 -9.34 -22.10 4.58
N ILE A 136 -8.92 -21.72 3.36
CA ILE A 136 -9.68 -21.93 2.13
C ILE A 136 -9.80 -23.43 1.84
N ASP A 137 -8.73 -24.21 2.01
CA ASP A 137 -8.75 -25.67 1.81
C ASP A 137 -9.64 -26.37 2.85
N GLU A 138 -9.64 -25.91 4.12
CA GLU A 138 -10.48 -26.47 5.19
C GLU A 138 -11.97 -26.16 5.02
N LYS A 139 -12.32 -24.93 4.61
CA LYS A 139 -13.71 -24.41 4.64
C LYS A 139 -14.36 -24.22 3.27
N GLY A 140 -13.56 -24.09 2.21
CA GLY A 140 -14.00 -23.75 0.86
C GLY A 140 -14.58 -24.92 0.06
N PHE A 141 -14.67 -26.13 0.64
CA PHE A 141 -15.18 -27.30 -0.07
C PHE A 141 -16.62 -27.07 -0.58
N GLY A 142 -16.75 -26.99 -1.90
CA GLY A 142 -18.04 -26.74 -2.57
C GLY A 142 -18.50 -25.28 -2.53
N ALA A 143 -17.62 -24.33 -2.22
CA ALA A 143 -17.85 -22.89 -2.35
C ALA A 143 -17.01 -22.29 -3.48
N ASN A 144 -17.46 -21.17 -4.04
CA ASN A 144 -16.60 -20.28 -4.82
C ASN A 144 -15.81 -19.39 -3.85
N VAL A 145 -14.53 -19.14 -4.12
CA VAL A 145 -13.67 -18.30 -3.27
C VAL A 145 -13.63 -16.90 -3.87
N GLU A 146 -14.34 -15.98 -3.23
CA GLU A 146 -14.30 -14.57 -3.58
C GLU A 146 -13.12 -13.89 -2.86
N VAL A 147 -12.31 -13.17 -3.63
CA VAL A 147 -11.29 -12.26 -3.11
C VAL A 147 -11.61 -10.85 -3.58
N GLU A 148 -12.03 -10.00 -2.64
CA GLU A 148 -12.49 -8.63 -2.91
C GLU A 148 -11.64 -7.58 -2.20
N LEU A 149 -11.36 -6.48 -2.89
CA LEU A 149 -10.80 -5.24 -2.35
C LEU A 149 -11.87 -4.16 -2.39
N ARG A 150 -12.19 -3.55 -1.25
CA ARG A 150 -13.17 -2.47 -1.13
C ARG A 150 -12.50 -1.15 -0.79
N LEU A 151 -12.96 -0.06 -1.39
CA LEU A 151 -12.61 1.29 -0.95
C LEU A 151 -13.58 1.77 0.13
N GLY A 152 -13.05 2.47 1.12
CA GLY A 152 -13.80 2.95 2.27
C GLY A 152 -12.97 3.87 3.15
N ARG A 153 -13.32 3.97 4.43
CA ARG A 153 -12.53 4.75 5.41
C ARG A 153 -12.33 3.94 6.68
N ILE A 154 -11.11 3.95 7.20
CA ILE A 154 -10.80 3.45 8.53
C ILE A 154 -11.19 4.54 9.53
N THR A 155 -12.25 4.31 10.29
CA THR A 155 -12.88 5.30 11.18
C THR A 155 -12.76 4.90 12.64
N SER A 156 -12.68 5.88 13.54
CA SER A 156 -12.78 5.66 14.98
C SER A 156 -14.16 5.10 15.32
N CYS A 157 -14.22 4.05 16.14
CA CYS A 157 -15.48 3.56 16.69
C CYS A 157 -16.16 4.58 17.63
N LEU A 158 -15.38 5.49 18.24
CA LEU A 158 -15.87 6.49 19.20
C LEU A 158 -16.28 7.81 18.54
N GLN A 159 -15.56 8.24 17.49
CA GLN A 159 -15.72 9.57 16.90
C GLN A 159 -16.42 9.56 15.54
N GLU A 160 -16.58 8.38 14.91
CA GLU A 160 -17.08 8.17 13.53
C GLU A 160 -16.33 8.93 12.42
N ALA A 161 -15.28 9.67 12.78
CA ALA A 161 -14.35 10.31 11.88
C ALA A 161 -13.27 9.33 11.40
N ARG A 162 -12.72 9.57 10.19
CA ARG A 162 -11.55 8.85 9.68
C ARG A 162 -10.37 9.03 10.64
N CYS A 163 -9.63 7.95 10.88
CA CYS A 163 -8.41 7.97 11.68
C CYS A 163 -7.32 8.84 11.02
N ARG A 164 -6.34 9.26 11.81
CA ARG A 164 -5.20 10.07 11.36
C ARG A 164 -3.89 9.32 11.60
N PRO A 165 -2.79 9.62 10.88
CA PRO A 165 -1.48 9.14 11.30
C PRO A 165 -1.15 9.67 12.71
N SER A 166 -0.46 8.86 13.51
CA SER A 166 -0.06 9.19 14.89
C SER A 166 1.03 10.27 15.00
N GLN A 167 1.77 10.49 13.91
CA GLN A 167 2.85 11.45 13.81
C GLN A 167 2.64 12.29 12.55
N GLU A 168 2.92 13.58 12.65
CA GLU A 168 2.79 14.51 11.53
C GLU A 168 3.98 14.33 10.56
N GLY A 169 3.69 14.15 9.26
CA GLY A 169 4.70 13.79 8.25
C GLY A 169 5.10 12.30 8.25
N VAL A 170 4.36 11.44 8.96
CA VAL A 170 4.45 9.98 8.76
C VAL A 170 3.49 9.58 7.65
N ASP A 171 4.12 9.36 6.50
CA ASP A 171 3.53 9.29 5.16
C ASP A 171 3.34 7.83 4.68
N ALA A 172 3.54 6.86 5.58
CA ALA A 172 3.46 5.43 5.28
C ALA A 172 2.03 4.91 5.21
N ALA A 173 1.78 4.01 4.25
CA ALA A 173 0.65 3.11 4.34
C ALA A 173 0.84 2.16 5.54
N VAL A 174 -0.23 1.91 6.30
CA VAL A 174 -0.20 0.97 7.44
C VAL A 174 -1.21 -0.14 7.18
N VAL A 175 -0.76 -1.39 7.27
CA VAL A 175 -1.64 -2.55 7.14
C VAL A 175 -2.02 -3.02 8.53
N LEU A 176 -3.31 -3.24 8.74
CA LEU A 176 -3.92 -3.58 10.02
C LEU A 176 -4.75 -4.85 9.86
N ALA A 177 -4.40 -5.89 10.61
CA ALA A 177 -5.24 -7.06 10.79
C ALA A 177 -6.47 -6.74 11.66
N ASP A 178 -7.42 -7.66 11.64
CA ASP A 178 -8.74 -7.52 12.25
C ASP A 178 -8.69 -7.38 13.80
N ASP A 179 -7.61 -7.83 14.44
CA ASP A 179 -7.30 -7.66 15.86
C ASP A 179 -6.57 -6.33 16.16
N GLN A 180 -5.61 -5.93 15.33
CA GLN A 180 -4.96 -4.61 15.38
C GLN A 180 -5.99 -3.49 15.24
N MET A 181 -6.93 -3.62 14.29
CA MET A 181 -8.07 -2.70 14.12
C MET A 181 -8.90 -2.55 15.39
N LYS A 182 -9.22 -3.66 16.07
CA LYS A 182 -9.95 -3.67 17.35
C LYS A 182 -9.12 -3.02 18.46
N ALA A 183 -7.82 -3.32 18.53
CA ALA A 183 -6.91 -2.76 19.53
C ALA A 183 -6.76 -1.23 19.41
N VAL A 184 -6.70 -0.69 18.18
CA VAL A 184 -6.69 0.77 17.94
C VAL A 184 -8.10 1.40 17.97
N GLY A 185 -9.16 0.64 18.28
CA GLY A 185 -10.53 1.14 18.37
C GLY A 185 -11.10 1.65 17.03
N ALA A 186 -10.67 1.07 15.91
CA ALA A 186 -11.08 1.47 14.57
C ALA A 186 -12.00 0.43 13.89
N LYS A 187 -12.80 0.90 12.92
CA LYS A 187 -13.66 0.10 12.06
C LYS A 187 -13.54 0.57 10.61
N PHE A 188 -13.51 -0.36 9.66
CA PHE A 188 -13.62 -0.03 8.24
C PHE A 188 -15.10 0.26 7.90
N VAL A 189 -15.34 1.40 7.25
CA VAL A 189 -16.65 1.78 6.71
C VAL A 189 -16.55 1.78 5.19
N PRO A 190 -17.19 0.83 4.48
CA PRO A 190 -17.12 0.77 3.03
C PRO A 190 -17.82 1.96 2.37
N GLY A 191 -17.33 2.32 1.19
CA GLY A 191 -17.94 3.31 0.30
C GLY A 191 -17.29 4.69 0.30
N VAL A 192 -17.63 5.44 -0.74
CA VAL A 192 -17.08 6.75 -1.09
C VAL A 192 -18.15 7.84 -1.05
N ALA A 193 -17.74 9.11 -1.00
CA ALA A 193 -18.65 10.24 -1.08
C ALA A 193 -19.24 10.36 -2.51
N GLU A 194 -20.52 10.74 -2.62
CA GLU A 194 -21.23 10.85 -3.91
C GLU A 194 -20.54 11.76 -4.93
N LEU A 195 -19.95 12.87 -4.45
CA LEU A 195 -19.22 13.81 -5.30
C LEU A 195 -17.98 13.16 -5.96
N GLU A 196 -17.31 12.29 -5.21
CA GLU A 196 -16.07 11.62 -5.60
C GLU A 196 -16.36 10.31 -6.35
N TYR A 197 -17.50 9.66 -6.10
CA TYR A 197 -17.99 8.51 -6.88
C TYR A 197 -17.95 8.77 -8.40
N LYS A 198 -18.25 10.01 -8.82
CA LYS A 198 -18.18 10.45 -10.22
C LYS A 198 -16.77 10.42 -10.83
N SER A 199 -15.69 10.39 -10.03
CA SER A 199 -14.33 10.13 -10.54
C SER A 199 -14.13 8.65 -10.83
N PHE A 200 -14.61 7.76 -9.96
CA PHE A 200 -14.50 6.31 -10.15
C PHE A 200 -15.33 5.86 -11.36
N VAL A 201 -16.55 6.40 -11.54
CA VAL A 201 -17.36 6.20 -12.76
C VAL A 201 -16.57 6.57 -14.02
N ARG A 202 -15.96 7.76 -14.07
CA ARG A 202 -15.13 8.18 -15.22
C ARG A 202 -13.87 7.33 -15.41
N GLY A 203 -13.33 6.73 -14.36
CA GLY A 203 -12.24 5.75 -14.44
C GLY A 203 -12.71 4.46 -15.11
N VAL A 204 -13.83 3.90 -14.66
CA VAL A 204 -14.45 2.70 -15.26
C VAL A 204 -14.88 2.94 -16.71
N GLU A 205 -15.50 4.08 -17.02
CA GLU A 205 -15.75 4.53 -18.41
C GLU A 205 -14.45 4.64 -19.24
N GLY A 206 -13.31 4.90 -18.59
CA GLY A 206 -11.99 4.94 -19.22
C GLY A 206 -11.43 3.54 -19.51
N MET A 207 -11.71 2.57 -18.64
CA MET A 207 -11.35 1.16 -18.81
C MET A 207 -12.16 0.50 -19.95
N LEU A 208 -13.47 0.77 -19.99
CA LEU A 208 -14.42 0.24 -20.99
C LEU A 208 -14.21 0.76 -22.43
N ARG A 209 -13.29 1.71 -22.65
CA ARG A 209 -12.92 2.21 -24.00
C ARG A 209 -11.93 1.32 -24.74
N GLY A 210 -11.34 0.34 -24.08
CA GLY A 210 -10.44 -0.64 -24.69
C GLY A 210 -10.99 -2.04 -24.58
N ASP A 211 -10.51 -2.94 -25.43
CA ASP A 211 -11.03 -4.31 -25.59
C ASP A 211 -10.72 -5.26 -24.40
N ALA A 212 -10.13 -4.73 -23.31
CA ALA A 212 -9.71 -5.50 -22.14
C ALA A 212 -10.80 -5.68 -21.08
N PHE A 213 -11.88 -4.89 -21.14
CA PHE A 213 -12.99 -4.92 -20.18
C PHE A 213 -14.34 -4.82 -20.91
N SER A 214 -15.32 -5.59 -20.46
CA SER A 214 -16.73 -5.51 -20.89
C SER A 214 -17.60 -4.86 -19.81
N GLU A 215 -18.68 -4.20 -20.21
CA GLU A 215 -19.64 -3.61 -19.28
C GLU A 215 -20.67 -4.66 -18.84
N HIS A 216 -20.91 -4.77 -17.53
CA HIS A 216 -21.97 -5.58 -16.95
C HIS A 216 -22.79 -4.76 -15.95
N ALA A 217 -24.06 -4.57 -16.24
CA ALA A 217 -25.00 -3.88 -15.35
C ALA A 217 -25.91 -4.89 -14.65
N GLU A 218 -26.14 -4.70 -13.35
CA GLU A 218 -27.04 -5.55 -12.56
C GLU A 218 -27.81 -4.72 -11.52
N LYS A 219 -29.02 -5.17 -11.21
CA LYS A 219 -29.84 -4.61 -10.12
C LYS A 219 -30.33 -5.74 -9.25
N GLN A 220 -30.24 -5.56 -7.94
CA GLN A 220 -30.58 -6.60 -6.97
C GLN A 220 -31.28 -6.02 -5.75
N VAL A 221 -32.16 -6.82 -5.13
CA VAL A 221 -32.57 -6.64 -3.74
C VAL A 221 -31.91 -7.73 -2.92
N VAL A 222 -31.15 -7.33 -1.90
CA VAL A 222 -30.44 -8.25 -1.00
C VAL A 222 -31.00 -8.10 0.41
N HIS A 223 -31.64 -9.15 0.90
CA HIS A 223 -32.08 -9.30 2.28
C HIS A 223 -30.95 -10.00 3.05
N ASN A 224 -30.24 -9.28 3.91
CA ASN A 224 -29.23 -9.87 4.77
C ASN A 224 -29.90 -10.50 5.99
N MET A 225 -29.58 -11.76 6.26
CA MET A 225 -30.18 -12.57 7.29
C MET A 225 -29.12 -12.97 8.33
N PRO A 226 -29.52 -13.38 9.55
CA PRO A 226 -28.59 -13.93 10.53
C PRO A 226 -27.81 -15.14 9.98
N GLN A 227 -26.66 -15.44 10.61
CA GLN A 227 -25.79 -16.57 10.25
C GLN A 227 -25.21 -16.50 8.82
N SER A 228 -24.88 -15.28 8.35
CA SER A 228 -24.21 -15.05 7.05
C SER A 228 -25.00 -15.55 5.82
N LYS A 229 -26.32 -15.67 5.97
CA LYS A 229 -27.24 -15.99 4.88
C LYS A 229 -27.74 -14.70 4.23
N ARG A 230 -27.96 -14.72 2.92
CA ARG A 230 -28.60 -13.62 2.19
C ARG A 230 -29.63 -14.18 1.21
N VAL A 231 -30.78 -13.53 1.10
CA VAL A 231 -31.75 -13.78 0.03
C VAL A 231 -31.56 -12.70 -1.02
N ILE A 232 -31.27 -13.11 -2.25
CA ILE A 232 -31.01 -12.23 -3.39
C ILE A 232 -32.19 -12.35 -4.35
N GLN A 233 -32.70 -11.22 -4.81
CA GLN A 233 -33.62 -11.13 -5.94
C GLN A 233 -32.99 -10.24 -7.01
N ASP A 234 -32.62 -10.81 -8.14
CA ASP A 234 -32.24 -10.01 -9.32
C ASP A 234 -33.46 -9.24 -9.82
N ILE A 235 -33.23 -8.04 -10.36
CA ILE A 235 -34.24 -7.21 -11.00
C ILE A 235 -33.92 -7.17 -12.49
N ASP A 236 -34.83 -7.67 -13.32
CA ASP A 236 -34.67 -7.59 -14.77
C ASP A 236 -34.61 -6.12 -15.22
N LEU A 237 -33.56 -5.76 -15.96
CA LEU A 237 -33.27 -4.36 -16.30
C LEU A 237 -34.29 -3.74 -17.27
N GLN A 238 -35.00 -4.56 -18.05
CA GLN A 238 -35.95 -4.09 -19.06
C GLN A 238 -37.36 -3.91 -18.47
N SER A 239 -37.84 -4.90 -17.72
CA SER A 239 -39.18 -4.93 -17.13
C SER A 239 -39.26 -4.38 -15.71
N ASN A 240 -38.13 -4.25 -15.00
CA ASN A 240 -38.03 -3.98 -13.57
C ASN A 240 -38.79 -4.98 -12.67
N LEU A 241 -39.09 -6.18 -13.19
CA LEU A 241 -39.67 -7.27 -12.41
C LEU A 241 -38.59 -7.95 -11.56
N ARG A 242 -38.96 -8.36 -10.34
CA ARG A 242 -38.08 -9.16 -9.48
C ARG A 242 -38.10 -10.62 -9.94
N GLY A 243 -36.91 -11.21 -10.06
CA GLY A 243 -36.73 -12.63 -10.28
C GLY A 243 -37.02 -13.48 -9.05
N THR A 244 -36.89 -14.80 -9.23
CA THR A 244 -37.01 -15.81 -8.17
C THR A 244 -36.05 -15.50 -7.01
N PRO A 245 -36.52 -15.51 -5.74
CA PRO A 245 -35.62 -15.35 -4.60
C PRO A 245 -34.66 -16.54 -4.47
N MET A 246 -33.37 -16.22 -4.46
CA MET A 246 -32.27 -17.17 -4.32
C MET A 246 -31.59 -16.98 -2.96
N VAL A 247 -31.46 -18.06 -2.19
CA VAL A 247 -30.71 -18.10 -0.94
C VAL A 247 -29.24 -18.37 -1.24
N GLN A 248 -28.36 -17.58 -0.63
CA GLN A 248 -26.91 -17.80 -0.65
C GLN A 248 -26.34 -17.75 0.77
N VAL A 249 -25.25 -18.48 0.99
CA VAL A 249 -24.43 -18.38 2.21
C VAL A 249 -23.09 -17.80 1.82
N LYS A 250 -22.64 -16.75 2.52
CA LYS A 250 -21.33 -16.11 2.31
C LYS A 250 -20.56 -16.06 3.62
N GLU A 251 -19.65 -17.00 3.83
CA GLU A 251 -18.77 -16.98 5.00
C GLU A 251 -17.52 -16.15 4.70
N ARG A 252 -17.33 -15.02 5.40
CA ARG A 252 -16.05 -14.31 5.36
C ARG A 252 -15.02 -15.09 6.16
N LEU A 253 -13.91 -15.47 5.53
CA LEU A 253 -12.81 -16.16 6.18
C LEU A 253 -11.89 -15.18 6.92
N GLY A 254 -11.57 -14.05 6.30
CA GLY A 254 -10.68 -13.05 6.90
C GLY A 254 -10.68 -11.70 6.16
N SER A 255 -10.01 -10.71 6.76
CA SER A 255 -9.73 -9.42 6.13
C SER A 255 -8.47 -8.75 6.68
N ILE A 256 -7.83 -7.94 5.83
CA ILE A 256 -6.84 -6.93 6.21
C ILE A 256 -7.31 -5.54 5.77
N ASP A 257 -7.02 -4.53 6.56
CA ASP A 257 -7.27 -3.12 6.26
C ASP A 257 -5.95 -2.41 5.94
N ILE A 258 -5.99 -1.44 5.03
CA ILE A 258 -4.83 -0.70 4.55
C ILE A 258 -5.13 0.79 4.67
N PHE A 259 -4.55 1.41 5.69
CA PHE A 259 -4.63 2.84 5.95
C PHE A 259 -3.72 3.61 4.99
N LEU A 260 -4.25 4.63 4.31
CA LEU A 260 -3.56 5.38 3.26
C LEU A 260 -3.56 6.88 3.55
N PRO A 261 -2.55 7.44 4.25
CA PRO A 261 -2.59 8.83 4.72
C PRO A 261 -2.69 9.87 3.60
N HIS A 262 -2.15 9.60 2.40
CA HIS A 262 -2.21 10.51 1.24
C HIS A 262 -3.44 10.35 0.34
N CYS A 263 -4.32 9.40 0.66
CA CYS A 263 -5.56 9.15 -0.05
C CYS A 263 -6.76 9.68 0.76
N GLN A 264 -7.90 9.89 0.10
CA GLN A 264 -9.16 10.26 0.79
C GLN A 264 -9.92 9.03 1.34
N TYR A 265 -9.49 7.86 0.89
CA TYR A 265 -10.01 6.54 1.23
C TYR A 265 -8.87 5.60 1.60
N ASP A 266 -9.25 4.61 2.37
CA ASP A 266 -8.47 3.44 2.78
C ASP A 266 -9.00 2.22 2.01
N CYS A 267 -8.26 1.12 2.04
CA CYS A 267 -8.69 -0.13 1.41
C CYS A 267 -8.93 -1.23 2.45
N ARG A 268 -9.82 -2.17 2.14
CA ARG A 268 -9.94 -3.46 2.83
C ARG A 268 -9.83 -4.56 1.80
N VAL A 269 -8.98 -5.56 2.03
CA VAL A 269 -9.00 -6.81 1.26
C VAL A 269 -9.65 -7.88 2.13
N SER A 270 -10.60 -8.64 1.59
CA SER A 270 -11.25 -9.73 2.29
C SER A 270 -11.46 -10.94 1.41
N ILE A 271 -11.40 -12.12 2.03
CA ILE A 271 -11.65 -13.41 1.38
C ILE A 271 -12.93 -13.99 1.97
N SER A 272 -13.82 -14.47 1.09
CA SER A 272 -15.09 -15.09 1.46
C SER A 272 -15.33 -16.39 0.68
N CYS A 273 -15.94 -17.38 1.31
CA CYS A 273 -16.53 -18.53 0.65
C CYS A 273 -17.99 -18.24 0.31
N GLU A 274 -18.31 -18.15 -0.97
CA GLU A 274 -19.66 -18.03 -1.50
C GLU A 274 -20.19 -19.41 -1.92
N PHE A 275 -21.10 -19.99 -1.12
CA PHE A 275 -21.69 -21.29 -1.43
C PHE A 275 -22.73 -21.15 -2.56
N PRO A 276 -22.91 -22.18 -3.42
CA PRO A 276 -23.87 -22.18 -4.52
C PRO A 276 -25.27 -21.76 -4.10
N THR A 277 -25.86 -20.86 -4.88
CA THR A 277 -27.20 -20.34 -4.65
C THR A 277 -28.25 -21.45 -4.81
N ARG A 278 -29.34 -21.34 -4.05
CA ARG A 278 -30.48 -22.27 -4.10
C ARG A 278 -31.77 -21.47 -4.17
N ALA A 279 -32.79 -21.97 -4.85
CA ALA A 279 -34.12 -21.35 -4.79
C ALA A 279 -34.62 -21.33 -3.34
N LEU A 280 -35.29 -20.25 -2.94
CA LEU A 280 -35.98 -20.21 -1.65
C LEU A 280 -37.12 -21.23 -1.63
N GLU A 281 -37.15 -22.08 -0.61
CA GLU A 281 -38.29 -22.94 -0.31
C GLU A 281 -39.27 -22.15 0.58
N GLY A 282 -40.52 -21.99 0.13
CA GLY A 282 -41.54 -21.17 0.80
C GLY A 282 -41.61 -19.73 0.31
N ASP A 283 -42.36 -18.89 1.02
CA ASP A 283 -42.47 -17.46 0.71
C ASP A 283 -41.49 -16.60 1.52
N LEU A 284 -41.10 -15.45 0.96
CA LEU A 284 -40.29 -14.43 1.63
C LEU A 284 -40.94 -13.91 2.92
N SER A 285 -42.28 -13.97 3.03
CA SER A 285 -43.02 -13.59 4.25
C SER A 285 -42.91 -14.62 5.39
N GLU A 286 -42.50 -15.84 5.11
CA GLU A 286 -42.32 -16.93 6.10
C GLU A 286 -40.91 -16.94 6.71
N MET A 287 -39.98 -16.17 6.13
CA MET A 287 -38.62 -16.00 6.63
C MET A 287 -38.56 -15.11 7.90
N PRO A 288 -37.53 -15.28 8.76
CA PRO A 288 -37.22 -14.31 9.81
C PRO A 288 -37.05 -12.90 9.25
N ALA A 289 -37.33 -11.87 10.06
CA ALA A 289 -37.08 -10.48 9.65
C ALA A 289 -35.59 -10.27 9.28
N ALA A 290 -35.35 -9.70 8.11
CA ALA A 290 -34.00 -9.38 7.63
C ALA A 290 -33.32 -8.34 8.55
N GLU A 291 -32.02 -8.51 8.80
CA GLU A 291 -31.21 -7.56 9.58
C GLU A 291 -31.02 -6.24 8.81
N SER A 292 -30.95 -6.32 7.48
CA SER A 292 -30.98 -5.17 6.57
C SER A 292 -31.50 -5.60 5.20
N ILE A 293 -32.20 -4.69 4.51
CA ILE A 293 -32.61 -4.86 3.12
C ILE A 293 -31.92 -3.78 2.30
N ARG A 294 -31.20 -4.20 1.25
CA ARG A 294 -30.33 -3.34 0.45
C ARG A 294 -30.71 -3.46 -1.03
N HIS A 295 -31.17 -2.36 -1.62
CA HIS A 295 -31.32 -2.25 -3.07
C HIS A 295 -29.98 -1.85 -3.68
N LYS A 296 -29.47 -2.65 -4.60
CA LYS A 296 -28.22 -2.43 -5.33
C LYS A 296 -28.51 -2.08 -6.79
N ASP A 297 -27.84 -1.05 -7.29
CA ASP A 297 -27.79 -0.64 -8.70
C ASP A 297 -26.30 -0.54 -9.07
N ARG A 298 -25.79 -1.55 -9.79
CA ARG A 298 -24.35 -1.77 -10.00
C ARG A 298 -24.00 -1.72 -11.48
N THR A 299 -22.91 -1.02 -11.78
CA THR A 299 -22.24 -1.03 -13.08
C THR A 299 -20.83 -1.60 -12.87
N SER A 300 -20.47 -2.58 -13.69
CA SER A 300 -19.24 -3.37 -13.53
C SER A 300 -18.39 -3.27 -14.80
N ALA A 301 -17.08 -3.12 -14.66
CA ALA A 301 -16.13 -3.43 -15.72
C ALA A 301 -15.53 -4.82 -15.46
N VAL A 302 -15.87 -5.79 -16.31
CA VAL A 302 -15.43 -7.18 -16.19
C VAL A 302 -14.30 -7.43 -17.17
N GLY A 303 -13.10 -7.65 -16.65
CA GLY A 303 -11.92 -8.04 -17.42
C GLY A 303 -11.63 -9.53 -17.28
N ARG A 304 -10.50 -9.97 -17.82
CA ARG A 304 -10.05 -11.38 -17.73
C ARG A 304 -9.77 -11.80 -16.29
N ASP A 305 -8.93 -11.05 -15.59
CA ASP A 305 -8.37 -11.44 -14.28
C ASP A 305 -8.99 -10.65 -13.11
N LEU A 306 -9.77 -9.61 -13.41
CA LEU A 306 -10.32 -8.65 -12.46
C LEU A 306 -11.71 -8.15 -12.89
N ARG A 307 -12.57 -7.88 -11.91
CA ARG A 307 -13.85 -7.18 -12.05
C ARG A 307 -13.82 -5.91 -11.18
N VAL A 308 -14.32 -4.79 -11.69
CA VAL A 308 -14.44 -3.53 -10.92
C VAL A 308 -15.90 -3.13 -10.85
N ASP A 309 -16.45 -3.11 -9.64
CA ASP A 309 -17.86 -2.87 -9.35
C ASP A 309 -18.08 -1.47 -8.76
N LEU A 310 -18.97 -0.72 -9.41
CA LEU A 310 -19.49 0.56 -8.92
C LEU A 310 -20.95 0.37 -8.52
N THR A 311 -21.19 0.23 -7.22
CA THR A 311 -22.51 -0.08 -6.68
C THR A 311 -23.13 1.12 -5.97
N LYS A 312 -24.28 1.60 -6.45
CA LYS A 312 -25.16 2.48 -5.67
C LYS A 312 -26.05 1.61 -4.79
N VAL A 313 -26.10 1.92 -3.49
CA VAL A 313 -26.87 1.15 -2.52
C VAL A 313 -27.84 2.05 -1.77
N LEU A 314 -29.11 1.65 -1.75
CA LEU A 314 -30.13 2.20 -0.86
C LEU A 314 -30.47 1.16 0.21
N GLU A 315 -30.22 1.48 1.47
CA GLU A 315 -30.65 0.68 2.62
C GLU A 315 -32.08 1.08 3.02
N GLU A 316 -33.01 0.13 3.03
CA GLU A 316 -34.45 0.41 3.19
C GLU A 316 -34.80 0.89 4.62
N SER A 317 -34.20 0.28 5.64
CA SER A 317 -34.48 0.57 7.06
C SER A 317 -34.02 1.95 7.51
N THR A 318 -32.95 2.48 6.91
CA THR A 318 -32.35 3.78 7.25
C THR A 318 -32.63 4.85 6.19
N ASN A 319 -33.17 4.45 5.02
CA ASN A 319 -33.25 5.25 3.79
C ASN A 319 -31.89 5.88 3.39
N LYS A 320 -30.78 5.26 3.80
CA LYS A 320 -29.42 5.78 3.58
C LYS A 320 -28.92 5.34 2.22
N LYS A 321 -28.44 6.32 1.45
CA LYS A 321 -27.69 6.06 0.21
C LYS A 321 -26.20 5.91 0.52
N SER A 322 -25.57 4.94 -0.12
CA SER A 322 -24.13 4.71 -0.10
C SER A 322 -23.63 4.33 -1.49
N PHE A 323 -22.35 4.56 -1.74
CA PHE A 323 -21.71 4.39 -3.03
C PHE A 323 -20.47 3.53 -2.82
N GLU A 324 -20.52 2.26 -3.19
CA GLU A 324 -19.46 1.29 -2.98
C GLU A 324 -18.61 1.15 -4.25
N VAL A 325 -17.30 1.05 -4.07
CA VAL A 325 -16.32 0.79 -5.12
C VAL A 325 -15.55 -0.45 -4.69
N GLU A 326 -15.72 -1.54 -5.44
CA GLU A 326 -15.19 -2.87 -5.13
C GLU A 326 -14.34 -3.35 -6.33
N VAL A 327 -13.25 -4.06 -6.07
CA VAL A 327 -12.39 -4.69 -7.06
C VAL A 327 -12.27 -6.16 -6.67
N GLU A 328 -12.77 -7.04 -7.52
CA GLU A 328 -12.84 -8.48 -7.29
C GLU A 328 -11.87 -9.19 -8.25
N LEU A 329 -11.20 -10.24 -7.78
CA LEU A 329 -10.46 -11.13 -8.68
C LEU A 329 -11.43 -12.06 -9.40
N SER A 330 -11.20 -12.35 -10.67
CA SER A 330 -12.05 -13.32 -11.38
C SER A 330 -11.86 -14.72 -10.81
N GLU A 331 -12.91 -15.54 -10.84
CA GLU A 331 -12.87 -16.94 -10.41
C GLU A 331 -11.73 -17.73 -11.06
N THR A 332 -11.39 -17.44 -12.32
CA THR A 332 -10.23 -18.02 -13.00
C THR A 332 -8.91 -17.60 -12.35
N ALA A 333 -8.71 -16.32 -12.01
CA ALA A 333 -7.49 -15.85 -11.36
C ALA A 333 -7.32 -16.41 -9.94
N VAL A 334 -8.42 -16.55 -9.19
CA VAL A 334 -8.40 -17.17 -7.86
C VAL A 334 -8.07 -18.67 -7.95
N ASN A 335 -8.70 -19.40 -8.87
CA ASN A 335 -8.43 -20.83 -9.08
C ASN A 335 -7.00 -21.08 -9.60
N ASP A 336 -6.51 -20.27 -10.54
CA ASP A 336 -5.13 -20.35 -11.04
C ASP A 336 -4.12 -20.18 -9.88
N TRP A 337 -4.38 -19.24 -8.96
CA TRP A 337 -3.56 -19.04 -7.76
C TRP A 337 -3.63 -20.20 -6.75
N LEU A 338 -4.83 -20.65 -6.38
CA LEU A 338 -5.01 -21.75 -5.44
C LEU A 338 -4.40 -23.06 -5.96
N SER A 339 -4.46 -23.31 -7.28
CA SER A 339 -3.89 -24.51 -7.91
C SER A 339 -2.35 -24.59 -7.88
N GLN A 340 -1.64 -23.49 -7.58
CA GLN A 340 -0.18 -23.52 -7.54
C GLN A 340 0.34 -24.35 -6.36
N PRO A 341 1.37 -25.20 -6.57
CA PRO A 341 1.98 -25.93 -5.48
C PRO A 341 2.80 -25.01 -4.57
N ASP A 342 2.92 -25.37 -3.29
CA ASP A 342 3.81 -24.68 -2.35
C ASP A 342 5.30 -25.03 -2.57
N ASP A 343 5.58 -26.02 -3.41
CA ASP A 343 6.93 -26.39 -3.84
C ASP A 343 7.65 -25.25 -4.58
N ASN A 344 8.92 -25.04 -4.24
CA ASN A 344 9.81 -24.04 -4.86
C ASN A 344 9.27 -22.59 -4.86
N GLY A 345 8.30 -22.28 -3.98
CA GLY A 345 7.74 -20.93 -3.83
C GLY A 345 6.80 -20.49 -4.96
N GLN A 346 6.22 -21.42 -5.73
CA GLN A 346 5.29 -21.06 -6.82
C GLN A 346 3.98 -20.46 -6.30
N SER A 347 3.40 -21.01 -5.22
CA SER A 347 2.25 -20.42 -4.53
C SER A 347 2.50 -18.97 -4.12
N TRP A 348 3.66 -18.70 -3.51
CA TRP A 348 4.10 -17.36 -3.11
C TRP A 348 4.24 -16.41 -4.30
N LYS A 349 4.88 -16.86 -5.39
CA LYS A 349 5.00 -16.08 -6.63
C LYS A 349 3.63 -15.71 -7.21
N SER A 350 2.71 -16.66 -7.23
CA SER A 350 1.34 -16.40 -7.70
C SER A 350 0.55 -15.49 -6.74
N ALA A 351 0.74 -15.61 -5.42
CA ALA A 351 0.17 -14.66 -4.45
C ALA A 351 0.66 -13.22 -4.68
N ILE A 352 1.93 -13.03 -5.05
CA ILE A 352 2.48 -11.72 -5.45
C ILE A 352 1.85 -11.21 -6.75
N GLU A 353 1.73 -12.06 -7.78
CA GLU A 353 1.12 -11.69 -9.06
C GLU A 353 -0.35 -11.28 -8.88
N THR A 354 -1.11 -12.08 -8.12
CA THR A 354 -2.52 -11.86 -7.75
C THR A 354 -2.71 -10.61 -6.88
N SER A 355 -1.84 -10.39 -5.89
CA SER A 355 -1.79 -9.15 -5.11
C SER A 355 -1.57 -7.91 -6.00
N SER A 356 -0.64 -8.02 -6.95
CA SER A 356 -0.29 -6.92 -7.87
C SER A 356 -1.46 -6.50 -8.75
N LEU A 357 -2.35 -7.43 -9.12
CA LEU A 357 -3.59 -7.13 -9.86
C LEU A 357 -4.51 -6.20 -9.04
N LEU A 358 -4.79 -6.55 -7.79
CA LEU A 358 -5.61 -5.74 -6.87
C LEU A 358 -4.96 -4.37 -6.60
N TRP A 359 -3.66 -4.36 -6.25
CA TRP A 359 -2.94 -3.15 -5.89
C TRP A 359 -2.79 -2.17 -7.07
N LYS A 360 -2.68 -2.67 -8.30
CA LYS A 360 -2.70 -1.85 -9.52
C LYS A 360 -4.01 -1.07 -9.66
N MET A 361 -5.16 -1.66 -9.32
CA MET A 361 -6.44 -0.95 -9.35
C MET A 361 -6.52 0.12 -8.26
N VAL A 362 -5.94 -0.12 -7.07
CA VAL A 362 -5.79 0.93 -6.04
C VAL A 362 -4.96 2.10 -6.57
N LYS A 363 -3.79 1.86 -7.16
CA LYS A 363 -2.95 2.91 -7.76
C LYS A 363 -3.65 3.64 -8.91
N TYR A 364 -4.48 2.95 -9.70
CA TYR A 364 -5.26 3.54 -10.80
C TYR A 364 -6.29 4.57 -10.30
N PHE A 365 -7.11 4.19 -9.32
CA PHE A 365 -8.15 5.07 -8.77
C PHE A 365 -7.62 6.07 -7.73
N MET A 366 -6.54 5.73 -7.03
CA MET A 366 -5.91 6.54 -5.98
C MET A 366 -4.39 6.65 -6.20
N PRO A 367 -3.93 7.52 -7.12
CA PRO A 367 -2.51 7.60 -7.51
C PRO A 367 -1.52 7.91 -6.38
N ASN A 368 -1.99 8.45 -5.26
CA ASN A 368 -1.17 8.73 -4.08
C ASN A 368 -0.96 7.51 -3.16
N ALA A 369 -1.60 6.36 -3.42
CA ALA A 369 -1.51 5.18 -2.56
C ALA A 369 -0.12 4.50 -2.60
N GLY A 370 0.65 4.74 -3.67
CA GLY A 370 1.98 4.13 -3.89
C GLY A 370 3.17 4.99 -3.47
N GLN A 371 2.99 6.01 -2.62
CA GLN A 371 4.12 6.85 -2.20
C GLN A 371 5.11 6.06 -1.32
N ALA A 372 6.40 6.20 -1.62
CA ALA A 372 7.49 5.61 -0.84
C ALA A 372 7.59 6.29 0.53
N PHE A 373 7.82 5.52 1.59
CA PHE A 373 7.79 6.03 2.96
C PHE A 373 9.13 5.91 3.67
N LYS A 374 9.39 6.89 4.52
CA LYS A 374 10.60 6.96 5.34
C LYS A 374 10.50 5.93 6.47
N ARG A 375 11.52 5.10 6.63
CA ARG A 375 11.68 4.18 7.77
C ARG A 375 12.77 4.71 8.73
N HIS A 376 12.78 4.20 9.95
CA HIS A 376 13.88 4.36 10.88
C HIS A 376 14.89 3.19 10.72
N TRP A 377 15.94 3.16 11.53
CA TRP A 377 17.02 2.15 11.46
C TRP A 377 16.81 1.03 12.50
N ASP A 378 15.59 0.52 12.56
CA ASP A 378 15.06 -0.40 13.60
C ASP A 378 14.39 -1.66 13.01
N PHE A 379 14.36 -1.81 11.68
CA PHE A 379 13.80 -2.97 10.99
C PHE A 379 14.72 -4.21 11.03
N SER A 380 14.13 -5.40 10.86
CA SER A 380 14.89 -6.65 10.69
C SER A 380 15.77 -6.59 9.44
N GLY A 381 17.08 -6.82 9.58
CA GLY A 381 18.07 -6.62 8.51
C GLY A 381 18.71 -5.24 8.48
N ALA A 382 18.32 -4.30 9.36
CA ALA A 382 18.87 -2.94 9.39
C ALA A 382 20.39 -2.90 9.62
N THR A 383 20.93 -3.82 10.43
CA THR A 383 22.37 -3.89 10.72
C THR A 383 23.14 -4.36 9.49
N GLU A 384 22.62 -5.37 8.79
CA GLU A 384 23.14 -5.94 7.56
C GLU A 384 23.12 -4.90 6.42
N VAL A 385 22.00 -4.17 6.27
CA VAL A 385 21.88 -3.04 5.34
C VAL A 385 22.90 -1.95 5.68
N GLN A 386 22.97 -1.48 6.93
CA GLN A 386 23.95 -0.47 7.34
C GLN A 386 25.38 -0.92 7.07
N ASN A 387 25.73 -2.17 7.39
CA ASN A 387 27.06 -2.71 7.13
C ASN A 387 27.34 -2.79 5.62
N ALA A 388 26.37 -3.22 4.82
CA ALA A 388 26.52 -3.38 3.38
C ALA A 388 26.86 -2.07 2.66
N TYR A 389 26.17 -0.97 2.95
CA TYR A 389 26.54 0.32 2.35
C TYR A 389 27.55 1.10 3.22
N GLN A 390 27.26 1.42 4.49
CA GLN A 390 28.15 2.29 5.31
C GLN A 390 29.52 1.67 5.61
N GLY A 391 29.62 0.33 5.67
CA GLY A 391 30.90 -0.36 5.81
C GLY A 391 31.77 -0.30 4.56
N ARG A 392 31.16 -0.04 3.39
CA ARG A 392 31.83 0.02 2.08
C ARG A 392 31.94 1.42 1.49
N LEU A 393 31.20 2.40 2.01
CA LEU A 393 31.47 3.82 1.80
C LEU A 393 32.87 4.14 2.37
N GLY A 394 33.87 4.29 1.51
CA GLY A 394 35.27 4.53 1.90
C GLY A 394 35.50 5.73 2.82
N VAL A 395 34.52 6.63 2.93
CA VAL A 395 34.41 7.59 4.04
C VAL A 395 33.01 7.55 4.65
N ARG A 396 32.90 7.12 5.91
CA ARG A 396 31.64 7.15 6.68
C ARG A 396 31.00 8.54 6.64
N GLY A 397 29.70 8.59 6.35
CA GLY A 397 28.93 9.83 6.26
C GLY A 397 29.17 10.66 4.99
N LYS A 398 29.92 10.15 4.00
CA LYS A 398 30.01 10.75 2.66
C LYS A 398 29.43 9.81 1.61
N PHE A 399 28.60 10.38 0.75
CA PHE A 399 28.06 9.70 -0.42
C PHE A 399 29.23 9.32 -1.35
N SER A 400 29.55 8.03 -1.46
CA SER A 400 30.78 7.53 -2.11
C SER A 400 30.60 7.14 -3.59
N GLY A 401 29.39 7.30 -4.13
CA GLY A 401 29.12 7.17 -5.57
C GLY A 401 29.44 8.44 -6.37
N THR A 402 29.06 8.47 -7.64
CA THR A 402 29.33 9.56 -8.60
C THR A 402 28.90 10.95 -8.08
N MET A 403 29.84 11.85 -7.78
CA MET A 403 29.47 13.18 -7.27
C MET A 403 29.26 14.19 -8.41
N PRO A 404 28.09 14.86 -8.50
CA PRO A 404 27.85 15.86 -9.52
C PRO A 404 28.77 17.07 -9.31
N VAL A 405 29.39 17.55 -10.38
CA VAL A 405 30.19 18.77 -10.34
C VAL A 405 29.26 19.98 -10.39
N GLY A 406 29.21 20.76 -9.32
CA GLY A 406 28.40 21.99 -9.30
C GLY A 406 28.91 23.03 -10.29
N PHE A 407 28.01 23.79 -10.93
CA PHE A 407 28.34 24.83 -11.91
C PHE A 407 28.87 26.13 -11.27
N ALA A 408 29.93 26.02 -10.46
CA ALA A 408 30.61 27.15 -9.83
C ALA A 408 31.92 27.47 -10.55
N ARG A 409 32.26 28.76 -10.65
CA ARG A 409 33.47 29.23 -11.35
C ARG A 409 34.77 28.57 -10.87
N TRP A 410 34.86 28.22 -9.59
CA TRP A 410 36.02 27.55 -9.00
C TRP A 410 36.15 26.07 -9.38
N HIS A 411 35.09 25.42 -9.91
CA HIS A 411 35.19 24.06 -10.46
C HIS A 411 35.66 24.04 -11.92
N ILE A 412 35.62 25.16 -12.65
CA ILE A 412 36.01 25.21 -14.07
C ILE A 412 37.45 24.70 -14.29
N PRO A 413 38.48 25.12 -13.52
CA PRO A 413 39.83 24.57 -13.68
C PRO A 413 39.92 23.06 -13.40
N LEU A 414 39.09 22.53 -12.50
CA LEU A 414 39.04 21.10 -12.20
C LEU A 414 38.47 20.30 -13.38
N VAL A 415 37.37 20.79 -13.97
CA VAL A 415 36.71 20.21 -15.16
C VAL A 415 37.59 20.31 -16.40
N GLN A 416 38.42 21.34 -16.51
CA GLN A 416 39.38 21.49 -17.61
C GLN A 416 40.65 20.64 -17.47
N SER A 417 41.01 20.22 -16.25
CA SER A 417 42.26 19.50 -15.96
C SER A 417 42.08 18.01 -15.64
N ARG A 418 40.84 17.52 -15.60
CA ARG A 418 40.50 16.13 -15.29
C ARG A 418 39.42 15.61 -16.23
N GLU A 419 39.43 14.30 -16.46
CA GLU A 419 38.30 13.63 -17.09
C GLU A 419 37.05 13.75 -16.21
N TYR A 420 35.92 14.02 -16.86
CA TYR A 420 34.61 14.06 -16.23
C TYR A 420 33.58 13.44 -17.17
N TYR A 421 32.53 12.86 -16.58
CA TYR A 421 31.47 12.19 -17.31
C TYR A 421 30.23 13.06 -17.34
N VAL A 422 29.48 12.97 -18.44
CA VAL A 422 28.21 13.66 -18.62
C VAL A 422 27.13 12.61 -18.81
N SER A 423 26.22 12.50 -17.86
CA SER A 423 24.98 11.75 -17.99
C SER A 423 23.86 12.65 -18.49
N GLU A 424 22.77 12.05 -18.95
CA GLU A 424 21.51 12.76 -19.07
C GLU A 424 21.06 13.20 -17.66
N LYS A 425 20.55 14.42 -17.53
CA LYS A 425 19.99 14.91 -16.27
C LYS A 425 18.57 14.37 -16.15
N THR A 426 18.32 13.50 -15.18
CA THR A 426 16.95 13.12 -14.81
C THR A 426 16.32 14.18 -13.88
N ASP A 427 15.00 14.17 -13.76
CA ASP A 427 14.28 14.91 -12.69
C ASP A 427 13.97 14.01 -11.48
N GLY A 428 14.73 12.91 -11.32
CA GLY A 428 14.60 11.97 -10.22
C GLY A 428 15.26 12.42 -8.91
N VAL A 429 15.03 11.64 -7.86
CA VAL A 429 15.68 11.82 -6.55
C VAL A 429 16.74 10.74 -6.37
N ARG A 430 17.95 11.15 -5.99
CA ARG A 430 19.10 10.24 -5.86
C ARG A 430 19.04 9.45 -4.55
N TYR A 431 19.19 8.13 -4.68
CA TYR A 431 19.27 7.16 -3.58
C TYR A 431 20.40 6.16 -3.82
N PHE A 432 20.90 5.54 -2.74
CA PHE A 432 21.47 4.20 -2.87
C PHE A 432 20.33 3.18 -2.86
N LEU A 433 20.35 2.20 -3.76
CA LEU A 433 19.58 0.98 -3.61
C LEU A 433 20.45 -0.05 -2.91
N VAL A 434 19.98 -0.58 -1.78
CA VAL A 434 20.69 -1.57 -0.97
C VAL A 434 19.84 -2.82 -0.83
N VAL A 435 20.38 -3.97 -1.21
CA VAL A 435 19.77 -5.29 -1.03
C VAL A 435 20.61 -6.03 0.00
N ALA A 436 20.12 -6.18 1.22
CA ALA A 436 20.81 -6.85 2.32
C ALA A 436 19.84 -7.17 3.47
N GLY A 437 20.22 -8.09 4.35
CA GLY A 437 19.39 -8.51 5.49
C GLY A 437 18.07 -9.18 5.08
N GLY A 438 17.98 -9.72 3.86
CA GLY A 438 16.75 -10.29 3.32
C GLY A 438 15.68 -9.27 2.89
N THR A 439 16.05 -7.98 2.76
CA THR A 439 15.16 -6.89 2.29
C THR A 439 15.88 -6.00 1.28
N ALA A 440 15.13 -5.13 0.61
CA ALA A 440 15.65 -4.11 -0.30
C ALA A 440 15.13 -2.72 0.08
N VAL A 441 16.04 -1.76 0.27
CA VAL A 441 15.69 -0.39 0.68
C VAL A 441 16.39 0.66 -0.18
N LEU A 442 15.76 1.83 -0.28
CA LEU A 442 16.40 3.04 -0.81
C LEU A 442 16.97 3.86 0.34
N VAL A 443 18.22 4.32 0.26
CA VAL A 443 18.84 5.19 1.27
C VAL A 443 19.11 6.56 0.67
N ASP A 444 18.57 7.61 1.28
CA ASP A 444 18.69 8.98 0.77
C ASP A 444 20.02 9.67 1.13
N ARG A 445 20.17 10.91 0.67
CA ARG A 445 21.33 11.76 0.99
C ARG A 445 21.40 12.16 2.48
N SER A 446 20.33 12.00 3.26
CA SER A 446 20.30 12.23 4.71
C SER A 446 20.61 10.98 5.53
N ASN A 447 21.04 9.89 4.88
CA ASN A 447 21.32 8.58 5.49
C ASN A 447 20.07 7.94 6.14
N SER A 448 18.90 8.24 5.59
CA SER A 448 17.62 7.68 6.01
C SER A 448 17.17 6.57 5.05
N PRO A 449 16.70 5.42 5.55
CA PRO A 449 16.16 4.35 4.72
C PRO A 449 14.70 4.64 4.35
N PHE A 450 14.30 4.17 3.18
CA PHE A 450 12.96 4.25 2.63
C PHE A 450 12.56 2.89 2.09
N ALA A 451 11.31 2.51 2.32
CA ALA A 451 10.68 1.38 1.69
C ALA A 451 9.66 1.86 0.65
N ALA A 452 9.47 1.06 -0.39
CA ALA A 452 8.48 1.29 -1.43
C ALA A 452 7.94 -0.06 -1.92
N SER A 453 6.68 -0.06 -2.34
CA SER A 453 6.02 -1.17 -3.03
C SER A 453 6.91 -1.68 -4.20
N GLY A 454 6.99 -3.01 -4.34
CA GLY A 454 7.85 -3.68 -5.31
C GLY A 454 9.36 -3.78 -4.99
N LEU A 455 9.93 -3.01 -4.04
CA LEU A 455 11.37 -3.09 -3.76
C LEU A 455 11.80 -4.47 -3.27
N ASP A 456 11.06 -5.09 -2.34
CA ASP A 456 11.43 -6.39 -1.76
C ASP A 456 11.50 -7.54 -2.80
N LEU A 457 11.01 -7.34 -4.03
CA LEU A 457 11.20 -8.29 -5.13
C LEU A 457 12.64 -8.32 -5.65
N LEU A 458 13.40 -7.23 -5.46
CA LEU A 458 14.81 -7.13 -5.88
C LEU A 458 15.69 -8.21 -5.24
N LYS A 459 15.40 -8.66 -4.01
CA LYS A 459 16.17 -9.73 -3.34
C LYS A 459 16.11 -11.09 -4.05
N MET A 460 15.20 -11.27 -5.01
CA MET A 460 15.09 -12.50 -5.81
C MET A 460 16.00 -12.47 -7.05
N VAL A 461 16.47 -11.29 -7.48
CA VAL A 461 17.21 -11.08 -8.74
C VAL A 461 18.54 -10.33 -8.56
N VAL A 462 18.71 -9.66 -7.42
CA VAL A 462 19.92 -8.92 -7.02
C VAL A 462 20.58 -9.66 -5.85
N PRO A 463 21.87 -10.03 -5.93
CA PRO A 463 22.59 -10.67 -4.85
C PRO A 463 22.57 -9.90 -3.52
N GLU A 464 22.51 -10.67 -2.42
CA GLU A 464 22.65 -10.19 -1.05
C GLU A 464 23.93 -9.37 -0.86
N GLY A 465 23.80 -8.19 -0.26
CA GLY A 465 24.88 -7.22 -0.11
C GLY A 465 25.04 -6.25 -1.28
N THR A 466 24.27 -6.31 -2.36
CA THR A 466 24.43 -5.35 -3.48
C THR A 466 24.12 -3.90 -3.04
N VAL A 467 24.94 -2.96 -3.52
CA VAL A 467 24.73 -1.51 -3.34
C VAL A 467 24.91 -0.78 -4.68
N LEU A 468 23.83 -0.19 -5.19
CA LEU A 468 23.82 0.63 -6.40
C LEU A 468 23.58 2.11 -6.07
N ASP A 469 24.21 3.02 -6.80
CA ASP A 469 23.96 4.46 -6.75
C ASP A 469 23.17 4.90 -8.00
N GLY A 470 22.07 5.60 -7.80
CA GLY A 470 21.15 5.94 -8.88
C GLY A 470 20.09 6.97 -8.51
N GLU A 471 19.22 7.29 -9.47
CA GLU A 471 18.07 8.18 -9.29
C GLU A 471 16.75 7.42 -9.48
N LEU A 472 15.82 7.61 -8.54
CA LEU A 472 14.44 7.17 -8.65
C LEU A 472 13.66 8.25 -9.42
N VAL A 473 13.22 7.91 -10.63
CA VAL A 473 12.52 8.79 -11.57
C VAL A 473 11.06 8.35 -11.70
N VAL A 474 10.13 9.31 -11.81
CA VAL A 474 8.76 9.01 -12.26
C VAL A 474 8.70 9.14 -13.77
N SER A 475 8.79 8.02 -14.48
CA SER A 475 8.58 7.94 -15.92
C SER A 475 7.16 8.41 -16.25
N GLY A 476 7.04 9.57 -16.88
CA GLY A 476 5.76 10.22 -17.18
C GLY A 476 5.87 11.58 -17.87
N PHE A 477 7.04 12.20 -17.86
CA PHE A 477 7.35 13.40 -18.65
C PHE A 477 8.59 13.17 -19.53
N GLY A 478 8.41 13.25 -20.85
CA GLY A 478 9.48 13.43 -21.83
C GLY A 478 10.34 12.21 -22.18
N TYR A 479 9.93 11.46 -23.21
CA TYR A 479 10.70 11.09 -24.42
C TYR A 479 10.13 9.79 -25.03
N GLY A 480 9.68 9.86 -26.29
CA GLY A 480 9.15 8.70 -27.03
C GLY A 480 7.62 8.52 -26.94
N GLN A 481 6.98 8.41 -28.11
CA GLN A 481 5.55 8.67 -28.30
C GLN A 481 4.62 7.46 -28.02
N PHE A 482 5.02 6.50 -27.17
CA PHE A 482 4.32 5.21 -27.01
C PHE A 482 3.93 4.77 -25.59
N HIS A 483 4.38 5.42 -24.51
CA HIS A 483 4.07 5.01 -23.13
C HIS A 483 3.58 6.17 -22.25
N GLN A 484 2.67 7.00 -22.78
CA GLN A 484 2.27 8.28 -22.16
C GLN A 484 1.16 8.16 -21.10
N LYS A 485 0.78 6.95 -20.66
CA LYS A 485 -0.34 6.72 -19.73
C LYS A 485 0.05 6.17 -18.36
N ASP A 486 1.12 5.38 -18.26
CA ASP A 486 1.53 4.75 -17.00
C ASP A 486 2.67 5.52 -16.34
N LYS A 487 2.35 6.25 -15.25
CA LYS A 487 3.36 6.82 -14.36
C LYS A 487 4.06 5.67 -13.63
N ARG A 488 5.28 5.33 -14.06
CA ARG A 488 6.08 4.25 -13.47
C ARG A 488 7.25 4.81 -12.68
N TYR A 489 7.52 4.25 -11.51
CA TYR A 489 8.77 4.52 -10.82
C TYR A 489 9.88 3.69 -11.47
N VAL A 490 11.02 4.30 -11.75
CA VAL A 490 12.17 3.64 -12.37
C VAL A 490 13.41 4.05 -11.59
N PHE A 491 14.14 3.08 -11.06
CA PHE A 491 15.46 3.33 -10.48
C PHE A 491 16.51 3.21 -11.58
N ILE A 492 17.16 4.33 -11.91
CA ILE A 492 18.22 4.39 -12.92
C ILE A 492 19.56 4.36 -12.19
N ALA A 493 20.24 3.23 -12.22
CA ALA A 493 21.58 3.08 -11.66
C ALA A 493 22.62 3.78 -12.56
N PHE A 494 23.55 4.50 -11.94
CA PHE A 494 24.65 5.20 -12.62
C PHE A 494 26.02 4.67 -12.20
N ASP A 495 26.12 4.06 -11.02
CA ASP A 495 27.37 3.57 -10.44
C ASP A 495 27.10 2.37 -9.52
N ILE A 496 28.10 1.50 -9.38
CA ILE A 496 28.04 0.32 -8.51
C ILE A 496 29.05 0.47 -7.38
N ILE A 497 28.54 0.37 -6.15
CA ILE A 497 29.33 0.53 -4.93
C ILE A 497 29.83 -0.83 -4.45
N ALA A 498 28.99 -1.87 -4.55
CA ALA A 498 29.36 -3.26 -4.22
C ALA A 498 28.41 -4.28 -4.87
N THR A 499 28.93 -5.49 -5.11
CA THR A 499 28.21 -6.62 -5.76
C THR A 499 27.84 -7.78 -4.82
N GLY A 500 28.24 -7.73 -3.55
CA GLY A 500 28.11 -8.84 -2.61
C GLY A 500 28.30 -8.41 -1.15
N PRO A 501 28.26 -9.34 -0.18
CA PRO A 501 28.23 -9.03 1.25
C PRO A 501 29.60 -8.62 1.83
N ALA A 502 30.71 -9.01 1.21
CA ALA A 502 32.04 -8.93 1.81
C ALA A 502 32.73 -7.56 1.60
N ALA A 503 33.99 -7.43 2.04
CA ALA A 503 34.74 -6.18 1.89
C ALA A 503 35.42 -6.09 0.52
N GLU A 504 35.88 -7.23 0.01
CA GLU A 504 36.42 -7.46 -1.33
C GLU A 504 35.39 -7.23 -2.45
N ASP A 505 34.09 -7.31 -2.13
CA ASP A 505 32.99 -6.96 -3.04
C ASP A 505 32.81 -5.44 -3.21
N SER A 506 33.55 -4.62 -2.45
CA SER A 506 33.52 -3.17 -2.59
C SER A 506 34.25 -2.69 -3.85
N HIS A 507 33.67 -1.71 -4.54
CA HIS A 507 34.22 -1.16 -5.77
C HIS A 507 34.62 0.31 -5.65
N VAL A 508 34.42 0.95 -4.49
CA VAL A 508 34.59 2.41 -4.32
C VAL A 508 35.97 2.94 -4.73
N ASP A 509 37.04 2.17 -4.50
CA ASP A 509 38.42 2.56 -4.82
C ASP A 509 38.79 2.35 -6.30
N LYS A 510 37.94 1.67 -7.07
CA LYS A 510 38.14 1.44 -8.51
C LYS A 510 37.83 2.71 -9.32
N PRO A 511 38.52 2.97 -10.44
CA PRO A 511 38.16 4.05 -11.37
C PRO A 511 36.72 3.92 -11.86
N PHE A 512 36.02 5.04 -12.07
CA PHE A 512 34.62 5.03 -12.48
C PHE A 512 34.35 4.24 -13.77
N VAL A 513 35.29 4.23 -14.73
CA VAL A 513 35.18 3.40 -15.96
C VAL A 513 35.11 1.91 -15.62
N GLU A 514 35.89 1.45 -14.65
CA GLU A 514 35.87 0.05 -14.22
C GLU A 514 34.56 -0.27 -13.51
N ARG A 515 34.08 0.62 -12.63
CA ARG A 515 32.78 0.46 -11.96
C ARG A 515 31.62 0.47 -12.95
N LEU A 516 31.61 1.36 -13.93
CA LEU A 516 30.60 1.39 -14.99
C LEU A 516 30.62 0.11 -15.83
N ARG A 517 31.80 -0.45 -16.10
CA ARG A 517 31.90 -1.77 -16.72
C ARG A 517 31.32 -2.86 -15.81
N ILE A 518 31.70 -2.89 -14.53
CA ILE A 518 31.17 -3.88 -13.57
C ILE A 518 29.65 -3.76 -13.44
N LEU A 519 29.08 -2.55 -13.44
CA LEU A 519 27.64 -2.31 -13.44
C LEU A 519 26.98 -2.89 -14.70
N ASN A 520 27.56 -2.69 -15.88
CA ASN A 520 27.06 -3.28 -17.14
C ASN A 520 27.18 -4.82 -17.13
N ASP A 521 28.32 -5.36 -16.69
CA ASP A 521 28.57 -6.80 -16.61
C ASP A 521 27.59 -7.45 -15.59
N PHE A 522 27.34 -6.80 -14.45
CA PHE A 522 26.43 -7.23 -13.38
C PHE A 522 24.95 -7.17 -13.77
N LEU A 523 24.52 -6.13 -14.51
CA LEU A 523 23.16 -5.99 -15.03
C LEU A 523 22.95 -6.72 -16.38
N SER A 524 23.98 -7.37 -16.92
CA SER A 524 23.87 -8.14 -18.16
C SER A 524 23.10 -9.44 -17.96
N GLU A 525 22.43 -9.90 -19.03
CA GLU A 525 21.59 -11.10 -19.00
C GLU A 525 22.36 -12.37 -18.58
N GLU A 526 23.69 -12.42 -18.78
CA GLU A 526 24.52 -13.58 -18.40
C GLU A 526 24.75 -13.74 -16.89
N TYR A 527 24.75 -12.64 -16.11
CA TYR A 527 24.90 -12.70 -14.65
C TYR A 527 23.56 -12.81 -13.92
N VAL A 528 22.49 -12.28 -14.51
CA VAL A 528 21.15 -12.32 -13.92
C VAL A 528 20.39 -13.60 -14.26
N LEU A 529 20.78 -14.35 -15.31
CA LEU A 529 20.07 -15.56 -15.76
C LEU A 529 20.98 -16.79 -15.90
N PRO A 530 20.76 -17.81 -15.06
CA PRO A 530 20.54 -19.15 -15.59
C PRO A 530 19.18 -19.72 -15.13
N ARG A 531 18.09 -19.04 -15.53
CA ARG A 531 16.69 -19.53 -15.59
C ARG A 531 15.87 -18.54 -16.45
N PRO A 532 14.76 -18.96 -17.09
CA PRO A 532 14.15 -18.17 -18.15
C PRO A 532 13.20 -17.08 -17.61
N LEU A 533 13.61 -15.81 -17.63
CA LEU A 533 12.73 -14.62 -17.58
C LEU A 533 13.55 -13.35 -17.88
N ALA A 534 13.25 -12.66 -18.98
CA ALA A 534 13.95 -11.43 -19.36
C ALA A 534 13.69 -10.30 -18.35
N LEU A 535 14.75 -9.62 -17.91
CA LEU A 535 14.70 -8.68 -16.80
C LEU A 535 14.20 -7.29 -17.23
N LEU A 536 12.88 -7.10 -17.17
CA LEU A 536 12.25 -5.78 -17.29
C LEU A 536 11.78 -5.34 -15.89
N MET A 537 12.71 -4.76 -15.10
CA MET A 537 12.45 -4.40 -13.70
C MET A 537 11.49 -3.21 -13.60
N GLU A 538 10.20 -3.50 -13.48
CA GLU A 538 9.16 -2.53 -13.19
C GLU A 538 8.94 -2.39 -11.68
N LEU A 539 9.37 -1.27 -11.10
CA LEU A 539 8.80 -0.76 -9.85
C LEU A 539 7.43 -0.14 -10.17
N ARG A 540 6.44 -1.02 -10.41
CA ARG A 540 5.06 -0.69 -10.82
C ARG A 540 4.19 -0.31 -9.63
#